data_AF-A0A1H0D662-F1
#
_entry.id   AF-A0A1H0D662-F1
#
_cell.length_a   1.000
_cell.length_b   1.000
_cell.length_c   1.000
_cell.angle_alpha   90.00
_cell.angle_beta   90.00
_cell.angle_gamma   90.00
#
_symmetry.space_group_name_H-M   'P 1'
#
loop_
_entity.id
_entity.type
_entity.pdbx_description
1 polymer ?
#
loop_
_entity_poly.entity_id
_entity_poly.type
_entity_poly.pdbx_seq_one_letter_code
_entity_poly.pdbx_strand_id
1 'polypeptide(L)'
;MLKAERSASNYRYYSFEAIDRLRVIEEKKSTGMSLEEIKHELEKSSVEEIDIHEIRLHMKYLEKEVSHLLEQINNKEENTKHSIKEKISTESVALMQSLLLLIT
;
A
#
# COMPACT_ATOMS: atom_id res chain seq x y z
N MET A 1 0.92 19.22 11.61
CA MET A 1 1.85 20.23 12.19
C MET A 1 3.29 19.73 12.05
N LEU A 2 4.31 20.59 11.85
CA LEU A 2 5.71 20.14 11.71
C LEU A 2 6.21 19.50 13.01
N LYS A 3 6.72 18.27 12.93
CA LYS A 3 7.37 17.60 14.06
C LYS A 3 8.80 18.15 14.19
N ALA A 4 9.17 18.55 15.40
CA ALA A 4 10.50 19.09 15.69
C ALA A 4 11.16 18.25 16.77
N GLU A 5 12.42 17.90 16.54
CA GLU A 5 13.30 17.43 17.61
C GLU A 5 13.85 18.65 18.37
N ARG A 6 14.19 18.46 19.65
CA ARG A 6 14.68 19.57 20.49
C ARG A 6 16.08 19.28 21.00
N SER A 7 16.93 20.30 20.97
CA SER A 7 18.22 20.26 21.65
C SER A 7 18.05 20.27 23.17
N ALA A 8 19.12 19.94 23.90
CA ALA A 8 19.17 20.10 25.36
C ALA A 8 18.94 21.55 25.83
N SER A 9 19.25 22.52 24.96
CA SER A 9 19.00 23.96 25.15
C SER A 9 17.69 24.44 24.50
N ASN A 10 16.79 23.52 24.12
CA ASN A 10 15.44 23.77 23.62
C ASN A 10 15.32 24.37 22.20
N TYR A 11 16.39 24.36 21.40
CA TYR A 11 16.33 24.72 19.98
C TYR A 11 15.63 23.63 19.17
N ARG A 12 14.82 24.03 18.18
CA ARG A 12 14.12 23.08 17.30
C ARG A 12 15.01 22.69 16.12
N TYR A 13 15.20 21.39 15.94
CA TYR A 13 15.81 20.82 14.75
C TYR A 13 14.74 20.27 13.83
N TYR A 14 14.94 20.49 12.54
CA TYR A 14 14.07 20.06 11.47
C TYR A 14 14.89 19.29 10.44
N SER A 15 14.35 18.19 9.94
CA SER A 15 14.94 17.44 8.84
C SER A 15 14.78 18.20 7.52
N PHE A 16 15.52 17.77 6.48
CA PHE A 16 15.32 18.28 5.12
C PHE A 16 13.88 18.08 4.62
N GLU A 17 13.24 16.98 4.99
CA GLU A 17 11.83 16.70 4.66
C GLU A 17 10.88 17.80 5.19
N ALA A 18 11.18 18.38 6.37
CA ALA A 18 10.39 19.49 6.89
C ALA A 18 10.50 20.75 6.03
N ILE A 19 11.62 20.96 5.33
CA ILE A 19 11.80 22.06 4.38
C ILE A 19 10.95 21.82 3.14
N ASP A 20 10.93 20.61 2.59
CA ASP A 20 10.10 20.27 1.44
C ASP A 20 8.60 20.40 1.78
N ARG A 21 8.19 19.93 2.96
CA ARG A 21 6.83 20.13 3.46
C ARG A 21 6.46 21.61 3.60
N LEU A 22 7.39 22.46 4.07
CA LEU A 22 7.18 23.90 4.11
C LEU A 22 7.01 24.51 2.72
N ARG A 23 7.78 24.06 1.73
CA ARG A 23 7.65 24.52 0.35
C ARG A 23 6.26 24.22 -0.21
N VAL A 24 5.75 23.01 0.02
CA VAL A 24 4.38 22.62 -0.38
C VAL A 24 3.32 23.48 0.32
N ILE A 25 3.48 23.75 1.62
CA ILE A 25 2.56 24.61 2.37
C ILE A 25 2.53 26.02 1.78
N GLU A 26 3.69 26.61 1.48
CA GLU A 26 3.77 27.95 0.89
C GLU A 26 3.18 28.02 -0.52
N GLU A 27 3.41 26.98 -1.34
CA GLU A 27 2.78 26.87 -2.65
C GLU A 27 1.26 26.86 -2.54
N LYS A 28 0.68 26.04 -1.67
CA LYS A 28 -0.78 25.97 -1.47
C LYS A 28 -1.38 27.23 -0.85
N LYS A 29 -0.64 27.90 0.04
CA LYS A 29 -1.04 29.23 0.52
C LYS A 29 -1.11 30.24 -0.62
N SER A 30 -0.16 30.18 -1.56
CA SER A 30 -0.15 31.08 -2.71
C SER A 30 -1.35 30.88 -3.65
N THR A 31 -1.96 29.68 -3.66
CA THR A 31 -3.19 29.39 -4.39
C THR A 31 -4.47 29.79 -3.64
N GLY A 32 -4.36 30.46 -2.49
CA GLY A 32 -5.50 30.93 -1.69
C GLY A 32 -6.08 29.90 -0.72
N MET A 33 -5.42 28.77 -0.54
CA MET A 33 -5.88 27.71 0.35
C MET A 33 -5.65 28.09 1.83
N SER A 34 -6.64 27.85 2.68
CA SER A 34 -6.53 28.10 4.12
C SER A 34 -5.67 27.05 4.82
N LEU A 35 -5.14 27.39 6.00
CA LEU A 35 -4.30 26.45 6.76
C LEU A 35 -5.06 25.18 7.18
N GLU A 36 -6.37 25.25 7.39
CA GLU A 36 -7.18 24.09 7.77
C GLU A 36 -7.37 23.14 6.58
N GLU A 37 -7.61 23.69 5.38
CA GLU A 37 -7.68 22.93 4.13
C GLU A 37 -6.33 22.26 3.81
N ILE A 38 -5.23 23.02 3.90
CA ILE A 38 -3.88 22.51 3.68
C ILE A 38 -3.56 21.38 4.66
N LYS A 39 -3.92 21.54 5.94
CA LYS A 39 -3.70 20.53 6.97
C LYS A 39 -4.48 19.24 6.65
N HIS A 40 -5.76 19.35 6.32
CA HIS A 40 -6.60 18.20 5.98
C HIS A 40 -6.05 17.42 4.78
N GLU A 41 -5.61 18.12 3.74
CA GLU A 41 -5.03 17.49 2.55
C GLU A 41 -3.69 16.79 2.85
N LEU A 42 -2.82 17.43 3.63
CA LEU A 42 -1.54 16.85 4.03
C LEU A 42 -1.69 15.65 4.97
N GLU A 43 -2.73 15.64 5.82
CA GLU A 43 -3.06 14.51 6.69
C GLU A 43 -3.63 13.35 5.87
N LYS A 44 -4.45 13.61 4.86
CA LYS A 44 -4.95 12.57 3.94
C LYS A 44 -3.82 11.87 3.19
N SER A 45 -2.84 12.61 2.66
CA SER A 45 -1.66 12.02 2.01
C SER A 45 -0.77 11.21 2.95
N SER A 46 -0.80 11.46 4.26
CA SER A 46 -0.08 10.63 5.24
C SER A 46 -0.84 9.37 5.67
N VAL A 47 -2.15 9.31 5.40
CA VAL A 47 -2.99 8.12 5.65
C VAL A 47 -2.94 7.16 4.44
N GLU A 48 -2.48 7.62 3.28
CA GLU A 48 -2.15 6.79 2.11
C GLU A 48 -0.72 6.21 2.17
N GLU A 49 -0.15 6.02 3.36
CA GLU A 49 0.86 4.97 3.52
C GLU A 49 0.13 3.65 3.37
N ILE A 50 0.16 3.10 2.16
CA ILE A 50 -0.21 1.71 1.89
C ILE A 50 0.44 0.86 2.98
N ASP A 51 -0.36 0.25 3.85
CA ASP A 51 0.17 -0.58 4.92
C ASP A 51 0.80 -1.83 4.29
N ILE A 52 2.10 -1.75 4.02
CA ILE A 52 2.90 -2.82 3.45
C ILE A 52 2.82 -4.08 4.34
N HIS A 53 2.60 -3.92 5.65
CA HIS A 53 2.40 -5.02 6.55
C HIS A 53 1.08 -5.75 6.26
N GLU A 54 -0.01 -5.01 6.08
CA GLU A 54 -1.32 -5.54 5.73
C GLU A 54 -1.28 -6.25 4.37
N ILE A 55 -0.63 -5.66 3.35
CA ILE A 55 -0.45 -6.32 2.05
C ILE A 55 0.34 -7.63 2.20
N ARG A 56 1.44 -7.61 2.96
CA ARG A 56 2.22 -8.82 3.23
C ARG A 56 1.38 -9.92 3.90
N LEU A 57 0.51 -9.53 4.82
CA LEU A 57 -0.36 -10.48 5.52
C LEU A 57 -1.37 -11.10 4.54
N HIS A 58 -2.00 -10.28 3.70
CA HIS A 58 -2.91 -10.76 2.66
C HIS A 58 -2.21 -11.69 1.65
N MET A 59 -0.98 -11.38 1.23
CA MET A 59 -0.20 -12.25 0.33
C MET A 59 0.10 -13.61 0.96
N LYS A 60 0.47 -13.66 2.24
CA LYS A 60 0.69 -14.92 2.96
C LYS A 60 -0.58 -15.74 3.12
N TYR A 61 -1.71 -15.06 3.38
CA TYR A 61 -3.00 -15.74 3.48
C TYR A 61 -3.39 -16.36 2.14
N LEU A 62 -3.26 -15.59 1.06
CA LEU A 62 -3.54 -16.05 -0.30
C LEU A 62 -2.66 -17.25 -0.70
N GLU A 63 -1.36 -17.20 -0.41
CA GLU A 63 -0.44 -18.33 -0.64
C GLU A 63 -0.93 -19.61 0.05
N LYS A 64 -1.36 -19.50 1.31
CA LYS A 64 -1.87 -20.62 2.09
C LYS A 64 -3.17 -21.18 1.51
N GLU A 65 -4.11 -20.32 1.11
CA GLU A 65 -5.37 -20.75 0.49
C GLU A 65 -5.13 -21.46 -0.85
N VAL A 66 -4.26 -20.92 -1.70
CA VAL A 66 -3.90 -21.53 -2.99
C VAL A 66 -3.25 -22.90 -2.77
N SER A 67 -2.33 -23.00 -1.80
CA SER A 67 -1.66 -24.27 -1.47
C SER A 67 -2.66 -25.34 -1.00
N HIS A 68 -3.60 -24.95 -0.13
CA HIS A 68 -4.65 -25.84 0.35
C HIS A 68 -5.59 -26.29 -0.80
N LEU A 69 -5.98 -25.37 -1.68
CA LEU A 69 -6.77 -25.70 -2.87
C LEU A 69 -6.05 -26.69 -3.79
N LEU A 70 -4.75 -26.51 -4.02
CA LEU A 70 -3.94 -27.41 -4.84
C LEU A 70 -3.87 -28.83 -4.25
N GLU A 71 -3.73 -28.96 -2.93
CA GLU A 71 -3.78 -30.26 -2.24
C GLU A 71 -5.15 -30.94 -2.41
N GLN A 72 -6.24 -30.19 -2.22
CA GLN A 72 -7.59 -30.71 -2.41
C GLN A 72 -7.85 -31.16 -3.85
N ILE A 73 -7.28 -30.46 -4.83
CA ILE A 73 -7.39 -30.81 -6.25
C ILE A 73 -6.59 -32.06 -6.58
N ASN A 74 -5.40 -32.22 -5.98
CA ASN A 74 -4.58 -33.42 -6.17
C ASN A 74 -5.24 -34.70 -5.64
N ASN A 75 -6.16 -34.58 -4.68
CA ASN A 75 -6.90 -35.69 -4.09
C ASN A 75 -8.20 -36.06 -4.85
N LYS A 76 -8.51 -35.41 -5.98
CA LYS A 76 -9.69 -35.69 -6.79
C LYS A 76 -9.40 -36.57 -8.01
N GLU A 77 -10.44 -37.19 -8.57
CA GLU A 77 -10.36 -37.99 -9.80
C GLU A 77 -9.82 -37.16 -10.98
N GLU A 78 -9.00 -37.78 -11.83
CA GLU A 78 -8.22 -37.11 -12.89
C GLU A 78 -9.07 -36.27 -13.86
N ASN A 79 -10.29 -36.70 -14.19
CA ASN A 79 -11.20 -35.92 -15.05
C ASN A 79 -11.64 -34.61 -14.38
N THR A 80 -11.94 -34.64 -13.08
CA THR A 80 -12.29 -33.42 -12.31
C THR A 80 -11.08 -32.52 -12.09
N LYS A 81 -9.90 -33.10 -11.93
CA LYS A 81 -8.63 -32.39 -11.78
C LYS A 81 -8.28 -31.57 -13.03
N HIS A 82 -8.51 -32.13 -14.23
CA HIS A 82 -8.22 -31.46 -15.49
C HIS A 82 -9.10 -30.23 -15.72
N SER A 83 -10.41 -30.35 -15.45
CA SER A 83 -11.35 -29.23 -15.57
C SER A 83 -11.05 -28.10 -14.58
N ILE A 84 -10.67 -28.44 -13.35
CA ILE A 84 -10.34 -27.44 -12.33
C ILE A 84 -9.02 -26.74 -12.66
N LYS A 85 -8.01 -27.45 -13.18
CA LYS A 85 -6.73 -26.83 -13.58
C LYS A 85 -6.89 -25.80 -14.70
N GLU A 86 -7.73 -26.06 -15.70
CA GLU A 86 -8.02 -25.07 -16.76
C GLU A 86 -8.63 -23.78 -16.17
N LYS A 87 -9.62 -23.92 -15.28
CA LYS A 87 -10.25 -22.81 -14.54
C LYS A 87 -9.43 -22.28 -13.35
N ILE A 88 -8.17 -22.67 -13.21
CA ILE A 88 -7.26 -22.00 -12.27
C ILE A 88 -6.19 -21.28 -13.06
N SER A 89 -5.77 -21.86 -14.19
CA SER A 89 -4.83 -21.25 -15.10
C SER A 89 -5.31 -19.87 -15.57
N THR A 90 -6.60 -19.71 -15.91
CA THR A 90 -7.12 -18.45 -16.46
C THR A 90 -7.15 -17.35 -15.40
N GLU A 91 -7.63 -17.65 -14.20
CA GLU A 91 -7.73 -16.70 -13.10
C GLU A 91 -6.38 -16.46 -12.41
N SER A 92 -5.44 -17.41 -12.48
CA SER A 92 -4.03 -17.16 -12.10
C SER A 92 -3.39 -16.11 -13.01
N VAL A 93 -3.67 -16.14 -14.31
CA VAL A 93 -3.18 -15.11 -15.25
C VAL A 93 -3.79 -13.75 -14.93
N ALA A 94 -5.10 -13.68 -14.66
CA ALA A 94 -5.76 -12.44 -14.27
C ALA A 94 -5.19 -11.85 -12.96
N LEU A 95 -4.92 -12.72 -11.97
CA LEU A 95 -4.28 -12.33 -10.72
C LEU A 95 -2.86 -11.80 -10.97
N MET A 96 -2.04 -12.50 -11.74
CA MET A 96 -0.68 -12.05 -12.08
C MET A 96 -0.68 -10.69 -12.78
N GLN A 97 -1.61 -10.46 -13.71
CA GLN A 97 -1.75 -9.15 -14.38
C GLN A 97 -2.16 -8.04 -13.41
N SER A 98 -3.09 -8.33 -12.50
CA SER A 98 -3.53 -7.38 -11.48
C SER A 98 -2.40 -7.01 -10.52
N LEU A 99 -1.57 -7.99 -10.14
CA LEU A 99 -0.39 -7.77 -9.29
C LEU A 99 0.70 -6.99 -10.01
N LEU A 100 0.95 -7.28 -11.30
CA LEU A 100 1.89 -6.51 -12.11
C LEU A 100 1.50 -5.04 -12.17
N LEU A 101 0.23 -4.73 -12.45
CA LEU A 101 -0.29 -3.37 -12.47
C LEU A 101 -0.13 -2.62 -11.13
N LEU A 102 -0.07 -3.33 -10.02
CA LEU A 102 0.09 -2.73 -8.69
C LEU A 102 1.56 -2.40 -8.38
N ILE A 103 2.52 -3.05 -9.06
CA ILE A 103 3.95 -2.92 -8.81
C ILE A 103 4.66 -2.07 -9.89
N THR A 104 4.04 -1.92 -11.08
CA THR A 104 4.55 -1.12 -12.21
C THR A 104 3.65 0.06 -12.53
#